data_AF-A0A0G4MMY4-F1
#
_entry.id   AF-A0A0G4MMY4-F1
#
_cell.length_a   1.000
_cell.length_b   1.000
_cell.length_c   1.000
_cell.angle_alpha   90.00
_cell.angle_beta   90.00
_cell.angle_gamma   90.00
#
_symmetry.space_group_name_H-M   'P 1'
#
loop_
_entity.id
_entity.type
_entity.pdbx_description
1 polymer ?
#
loop_
_entity_poly.entity_id
_entity_poly.type
_entity_poly.pdbx_seq_one_letter_code
_entity_poly.pdbx_strand_id
1 'polypeptide(L)'
;MATSYSLRYKSDDWVATAQLQAQGALNTSYWRRLSEKVQAGCDLTLSLAPSGGMMGGIQKEGIATMGAKYDFRMSTFRAQVDSKGKLSCLLEKRIAAPVMMTFAADVDHFTQQAKIGVAISVEAAGEDLQEQQEVLGAQPSPNIPF
;
A
#
# COMPACT_ATOMS: atom_id res chain seq x y z
N MET A 1 -16.63 13.83 21.76
CA MET A 1 -15.51 14.17 20.87
C MET A 1 -14.49 13.05 20.96
N ALA A 2 -14.13 12.45 19.84
CA ALA A 2 -13.17 11.36 19.78
C ALA A 2 -11.85 11.96 19.23
N THR A 3 -10.86 12.17 20.10
CA THR A 3 -9.58 12.78 19.70
C THR A 3 -8.60 11.71 19.30
N SER A 4 -8.18 11.69 18.03
CA SER A 4 -7.05 10.88 17.59
C SER A 4 -5.74 11.66 17.73
N TYR A 5 -4.69 11.00 18.20
CA TYR A 5 -3.34 11.55 18.26
C TYR A 5 -2.53 11.00 17.09
N SER A 6 -1.84 11.87 16.36
CA SER A 6 -0.96 11.47 15.26
C SER A 6 0.44 12.01 15.52
N LEU A 7 1.43 11.14 15.39
CA LEU A 7 2.85 11.42 15.50
C LEU A 7 3.51 11.02 14.20
N ARG A 8 4.40 11.87 13.72
CA ARG A 8 5.22 11.60 12.54
C ARG A 8 6.65 12.00 12.83
N TYR A 9 7.56 11.07 12.62
CA TYR A 9 8.99 11.31 12.64
C TYR A 9 9.53 11.07 11.24
N LYS A 10 10.10 12.11 10.63
CA LYS A 10 10.69 12.04 9.29
C LYS A 10 12.19 12.25 9.42
N SER A 11 12.95 11.26 8.95
CA SER A 11 14.39 11.34 8.71
C SER A 11 14.64 11.46 7.19
N ASP A 12 15.91 11.49 6.80
CA ASP A 12 16.30 11.59 5.38
C ASP A 12 15.91 10.35 4.58
N ASP A 13 16.19 9.16 5.12
CA ASP A 13 15.97 7.88 4.41
C ASP A 13 14.72 7.11 4.87
N TRP A 14 14.15 7.47 6.03
CA TRP A 14 13.06 6.74 6.66
C TRP A 14 12.05 7.64 7.37
N VAL A 15 10.82 7.15 7.49
CA VAL A 15 9.71 7.83 8.14
C VAL A 15 9.03 6.84 9.08
N ALA A 16 8.84 7.24 10.32
CA ALA A 16 7.97 6.53 11.25
C ALA A 16 6.71 7.36 11.51
N THR A 17 5.57 6.70 11.62
CA THR A 17 4.33 7.31 12.06
C THR A 17 3.71 6.47 13.17
N ALA A 18 3.00 7.13 14.07
CA ALA A 18 2.16 6.49 15.06
C ALA A 18 0.84 7.25 15.16
N GLN A 19 -0.27 6.53 15.16
CA GLN A 19 -1.61 7.08 15.26
C GLN A 19 -2.36 6.31 16.33
N LEU A 20 -2.81 7.03 17.36
CA LEU A 20 -3.68 6.50 18.39
C LEU A 20 -5.08 7.04 18.15
N GLN A 21 -6.00 6.16 17.78
CA GLN A 21 -7.39 6.48 17.61
C GLN A 21 -8.10 6.43 18.97
N ALA A 22 -8.99 7.37 19.21
CA ALA A 22 -9.81 7.45 20.43
C ALA A 22 -10.61 6.17 20.72
N GLN A 23 -10.88 5.36 19.68
CA GLN A 23 -11.65 4.13 19.78
C GLN A 23 -10.79 2.90 20.16
N GLY A 24 -9.52 3.10 20.56
CA GLY A 24 -8.66 2.04 21.09
C GLY A 24 -7.77 1.35 20.05
N ALA A 25 -7.65 1.91 18.84
CA ALA A 25 -6.72 1.41 17.83
C ALA A 25 -5.41 2.21 17.84
N LEU A 26 -4.27 1.52 17.86
CA LEU A 26 -2.93 2.07 17.71
C LEU A 26 -2.33 1.54 16.40
N ASN A 27 -2.05 2.44 15.46
CA ASN A 27 -1.40 2.12 14.20
C ASN A 27 -0.01 2.74 14.19
N THR A 28 1.02 1.97 13.90
CA THR A 28 2.38 2.47 13.74
C THR A 28 2.96 1.97 12.45
N SER A 29 3.50 2.87 11.63
CA SER A 29 4.15 2.50 10.38
C SER A 29 5.60 2.96 10.38
N TYR A 30 6.44 2.20 9.71
CA TYR A 30 7.82 2.55 9.43
C TYR A 30 8.07 2.30 7.95
N TRP A 31 8.50 3.32 7.24
CA TRP A 31 8.85 3.26 5.83
C TRP A 31 10.30 3.67 5.67
N ARG A 32 11.02 2.98 4.79
CA ARG A 32 12.40 3.29 4.45
C ARG A 32 12.67 3.07 2.98
N ARG A 33 13.35 4.04 2.35
CA ARG A 33 13.91 3.85 1.02
C ARG A 33 15.23 3.10 1.13
N LEU A 34 15.33 1.93 0.49
CA LEU A 34 16.57 1.13 0.46
C LEU A 34 17.43 1.53 -0.75
N SER A 35 16.80 1.84 -1.87
CA SER A 35 17.45 2.29 -3.10
C SER A 35 16.47 3.15 -3.91
N GLU A 36 16.92 3.71 -5.04
CA GLU A 36 16.03 4.48 -5.91
C GLU A 36 14.83 3.68 -6.40
N LYS A 37 15.04 2.37 -6.57
CA LYS A 37 14.10 1.38 -7.10
C LYS A 37 13.46 0.51 -6.03
N VAL A 38 13.93 0.56 -4.78
CA VAL A 38 13.49 -0.37 -3.74
C VAL A 38 13.10 0.38 -2.48
N GLN A 39 11.87 0.14 -2.03
CA GLN A 39 11.33 0.69 -0.79
C GLN A 39 10.87 -0.47 0.08
N ALA A 40 11.11 -0.37 1.38
CA ALA A 40 10.60 -1.34 2.35
C ALA A 40 9.79 -0.60 3.39
N GLY A 41 8.82 -1.29 3.97
CA GLY A 41 8.05 -0.76 5.07
C GLY A 41 7.50 -1.86 5.95
N CYS A 42 7.19 -1.49 7.17
CA CYS A 42 6.38 -2.29 8.06
C CYS A 42 5.29 -1.43 8.68
N ASP A 43 4.17 -2.07 8.98
CA ASP A 43 3.04 -1.51 9.67
C ASP A 43 2.67 -2.45 10.82
N LEU A 44 2.23 -1.87 11.92
CA LEU A 44 1.67 -2.57 13.05
C LEU A 44 0.36 -1.88 13.40
N THR A 45 -0.73 -2.62 13.25
CA THR A 45 -2.07 -2.20 13.61
C THR A 45 -2.52 -3.00 14.83
N LEU A 46 -2.78 -2.33 15.94
CA LEU A 46 -3.26 -2.91 17.19
C LEU A 46 -4.66 -2.36 17.49
N SER A 47 -5.63 -3.23 17.68
CA SER A 47 -6.99 -2.86 18.07
C SER A 47 -7.30 -3.40 19.46
N LEU A 48 -7.78 -2.53 20.34
CA LEU A 48 -8.34 -2.89 21.63
C LEU A 48 -9.82 -2.52 21.67
N ALA A 49 -10.68 -3.54 21.54
CA ALA A 49 -12.12 -3.38 21.68
C ALA A 49 -12.59 -3.96 23.03
N PRO A 50 -13.32 -3.19 23.86
CA PRO A 50 -13.98 -3.74 25.04
C PRO A 50 -15.12 -4.66 24.58
N SER A 51 -15.08 -5.94 24.94
CA SER A 51 -16.19 -6.85 24.66
C SER A 51 -17.21 -6.80 25.81
N GLY A 52 -18.45 -6.41 25.50
CA GLY A 52 -19.50 -6.10 26.50
C GLY A 52 -20.26 -7.31 27.07
N GLY A 53 -19.66 -8.50 27.10
CA GLY A 53 -20.33 -9.74 27.55
C GLY A 53 -19.97 -10.16 28.98
N MET A 54 -20.86 -10.86 29.68
CA MET A 54 -20.66 -11.42 31.03
C MET A 54 -19.53 -12.49 31.11
N MET A 55 -18.96 -12.87 29.96
CA MET A 55 -17.77 -13.73 29.79
C MET A 55 -16.70 -13.05 28.90
N GLY A 56 -16.83 -11.73 28.67
CA GLY A 56 -16.11 -10.98 27.67
C GLY A 56 -14.80 -10.40 28.18
N GLY A 57 -13.68 -11.02 27.79
CA GLY A 57 -12.35 -10.42 27.96
C GLY A 57 -12.14 -9.20 27.04
N ILE A 58 -11.00 -8.54 27.19
CA ILE A 58 -10.56 -7.51 26.24
C ILE A 58 -10.18 -8.21 24.93
N GLN A 59 -10.82 -7.86 23.81
CA GLN A 59 -10.36 -8.31 22.49
C GLN A 59 -9.18 -7.44 22.08
N LYS A 60 -7.98 -8.01 22.21
CA LYS A 60 -6.73 -7.41 21.76
C LYS A 60 -6.28 -8.13 20.49
N GLU A 61 -6.34 -7.44 19.37
CA GLU A 61 -5.90 -7.96 18.07
C GLU A 61 -4.74 -7.12 17.55
N GLY A 62 -3.65 -7.76 17.18
CA GLY A 62 -2.47 -7.12 16.62
C GLY A 62 -2.11 -7.76 15.29
N ILE A 63 -1.87 -6.91 14.29
CA ILE A 63 -1.54 -7.28 12.92
C ILE A 63 -0.25 -6.55 12.57
N ALA A 64 0.83 -7.30 12.35
CA ALA A 64 2.10 -6.75 11.90
C ALA A 64 2.31 -7.13 10.44
N THR A 65 2.28 -6.14 9.55
CA THR A 65 2.53 -6.32 8.13
C THR A 65 3.91 -5.79 7.78
N MET A 66 4.70 -6.57 7.04
CA MET A 66 5.97 -6.14 6.48
C MET A 66 5.92 -6.29 4.98
N GLY A 67 6.47 -5.35 4.24
CA GLY A 67 6.45 -5.40 2.79
C GLY A 67 7.59 -4.63 2.13
N ALA A 68 7.78 -4.95 0.86
CA ALA A 68 8.74 -4.27 0.01
C ALA A 68 8.11 -4.00 -1.36
N LYS A 69 8.54 -2.88 -1.93
CA LYS A 69 8.18 -2.42 -3.25
C LYS A 69 9.45 -2.31 -4.09
N TYR A 70 9.41 -2.91 -5.26
CA TYR A 70 10.46 -2.89 -6.27
C TYR A 70 9.90 -2.21 -7.51
N ASP A 71 10.32 -0.99 -7.74
CA ASP A 71 9.98 -0.17 -8.90
C ASP A 71 11.08 -0.28 -9.96
N PHE A 72 10.74 -0.89 -11.09
CA PHE A 72 11.54 -0.92 -12.30
C PHE A 72 10.91 0.01 -13.35
N ARG A 73 11.69 0.39 -14.37
CA ARG A 73 11.27 1.37 -15.39
C ARG A 73 9.91 1.06 -16.06
N MET A 74 9.57 -0.21 -16.23
CA MET A 74 8.35 -0.68 -16.89
C MET A 74 7.58 -1.70 -16.04
N SER A 75 7.91 -1.84 -14.75
CA SER A 75 7.27 -2.84 -13.89
C SER A 75 7.35 -2.44 -12.42
N THR A 76 6.27 -2.68 -11.68
CA THR A 76 6.20 -2.46 -10.24
C THR A 76 5.86 -3.78 -9.58
N PHE A 77 6.73 -4.26 -8.69
CA PHE A 77 6.47 -5.45 -7.89
C PHE A 77 6.31 -5.05 -6.42
N ARG A 78 5.23 -5.51 -5.79
CA ARG A 78 4.94 -5.31 -4.37
C ARG A 78 4.75 -6.67 -3.74
N ALA A 79 5.40 -6.90 -2.61
CA ALA A 79 5.17 -8.07 -1.79
C ALA A 79 5.00 -7.63 -0.33
N GLN A 80 4.06 -8.25 0.36
CA GLN A 80 3.81 -8.03 1.78
C GLN A 80 3.45 -9.34 2.46
N VAL A 81 3.78 -9.43 3.73
CA VAL A 81 3.44 -10.54 4.62
C VAL A 81 2.88 -9.98 5.90
N ASP A 82 1.83 -10.61 6.39
CA ASP A 82 1.19 -10.28 7.66
C ASP A 82 1.47 -11.36 8.72
N SER A 83 1.50 -10.99 9.99
CA SER A 83 1.69 -11.87 11.15
C SER A 83 0.63 -12.99 11.26
N LYS A 84 -0.48 -12.86 10.54
CA LYS A 84 -1.51 -13.91 10.42
C LYS A 84 -1.18 -15.01 9.41
N GLY A 85 -0.02 -14.94 8.74
CA GLY A 85 0.37 -15.91 7.72
C GLY A 85 -0.27 -15.65 6.35
N LYS A 86 -0.78 -14.43 6.13
CA LYS A 86 -1.25 -13.99 4.80
C LYS A 86 -0.10 -13.33 4.05
N LEU A 87 0.16 -13.80 2.84
CA LEU A 87 1.11 -13.21 1.91
C LEU A 87 0.33 -12.57 0.76
N SER A 88 0.69 -11.33 0.38
CA SER A 88 0.12 -10.67 -0.79
C SER A 88 1.25 -10.24 -1.72
N CYS A 89 1.10 -10.52 -3.00
CA CYS A 89 2.01 -10.13 -4.06
C CYS A 89 1.23 -9.42 -5.16
N LEU A 90 1.76 -8.31 -5.67
CA LEU A 90 1.22 -7.58 -6.80
C LEU A 90 2.34 -7.28 -7.78
N LEU A 91 2.23 -7.79 -9.00
CA LEU A 91 3.15 -7.54 -10.09
C LEU A 91 2.43 -6.78 -11.18
N GLU A 92 2.84 -5.54 -11.39
CA GLU A 92 2.40 -4.73 -12.50
C GLU A 92 3.51 -4.66 -13.55
N LYS A 93 3.15 -4.84 -14.82
CA LYS A 93 4.07 -4.77 -15.95
C LYS A 93 3.43 -4.03 -17.12
N ARG A 94 4.14 -3.01 -17.61
CA ARG A 94 3.82 -2.31 -18.85
C ARG A 94 4.31 -3.15 -20.01
N ILE A 95 3.38 -3.60 -20.86
CA ILE A 95 3.68 -4.42 -22.04
C ILE A 95 3.87 -3.53 -23.27
N ALA A 96 3.06 -2.48 -23.40
CA ALA A 96 3.14 -1.48 -24.46
C ALA A 96 2.81 -0.08 -23.90
N ALA A 97 3.03 0.99 -24.67
CA ALA A 97 2.72 2.35 -24.25
C ALA A 97 1.28 2.50 -23.68
N PRO A 98 0.22 1.90 -24.28
CA PRO A 98 -1.13 2.00 -23.71
C PRO A 98 -1.54 0.84 -22.80
N VAL A 99 -0.73 -0.23 -22.65
CA VAL A 99 -1.20 -1.48 -22.00
C VAL A 99 -0.40 -1.80 -20.74
N MET A 100 -1.10 -1.84 -19.62
CA MET A 100 -0.61 -2.25 -18.31
C MET A 100 -1.28 -3.54 -17.87
N MET A 101 -0.50 -4.51 -17.42
CA MET A 101 -1.01 -5.78 -16.89
C MET A 101 -0.63 -5.90 -15.41
N THR A 102 -1.60 -6.19 -14.57
CA THR A 102 -1.42 -6.34 -13.12
C THR A 102 -1.85 -7.72 -12.69
N PHE A 103 -0.94 -8.47 -12.08
CA PHE A 103 -1.21 -9.73 -11.41
C PHE A 103 -1.24 -9.50 -9.91
N ALA A 104 -2.29 -9.96 -9.25
CA ALA A 104 -2.41 -9.97 -7.80
C ALA A 104 -2.54 -11.41 -7.30
N ALA A 105 -1.83 -11.74 -6.23
CA ALA A 105 -1.93 -13.04 -5.58
C ALA A 105 -1.95 -12.83 -4.07
N ASP A 106 -2.99 -13.32 -3.41
CA ASP A 106 -3.13 -13.38 -1.96
C ASP A 106 -3.12 -14.85 -1.53
N VAL A 107 -2.17 -15.25 -0.69
CA VAL A 107 -2.05 -16.60 -0.16
C VAL A 107 -2.26 -16.56 1.34
N ASP A 108 -3.29 -17.24 1.83
CA ASP A 108 -3.53 -17.47 3.24
C ASP A 108 -2.97 -18.85 3.61
N HIS A 109 -1.86 -18.88 4.35
CA HIS A 109 -1.28 -20.15 4.83
C HIS A 109 -2.11 -20.82 5.93
N PHE A 110 -2.98 -20.10 6.64
CA PHE A 110 -3.77 -20.71 7.69
C PHE A 110 -4.91 -21.54 7.11
N THR A 111 -5.60 -21.00 6.11
CA THR A 111 -6.69 -21.69 5.40
C THR A 111 -6.21 -22.47 4.17
N GLN A 112 -4.92 -22.36 3.82
CA GLN A 112 -4.32 -22.93 2.61
C GLN A 112 -5.05 -22.50 1.33
N GLN A 113 -5.60 -21.28 1.32
CA GLN A 113 -6.31 -20.72 0.17
C GLN A 113 -5.45 -19.70 -0.57
N ALA A 114 -5.45 -19.78 -1.89
CA ALA A 114 -4.83 -18.79 -2.75
C ALA A 114 -5.90 -18.08 -3.60
N LYS A 115 -5.93 -16.76 -3.55
CA LYS A 115 -6.75 -15.90 -4.41
C LYS A 115 -5.82 -15.25 -5.42
N ILE A 116 -6.07 -15.49 -6.69
CA ILE A 116 -5.27 -14.93 -7.78
C ILE A 116 -6.19 -14.08 -8.65
N GLY A 117 -5.73 -12.88 -9.01
CA GLY A 117 -6.43 -11.93 -9.85
C GLY A 117 -5.50 -11.41 -10.94
N VAL A 118 -6.09 -11.12 -12.10
CA VAL A 118 -5.39 -10.49 -13.23
C VAL A 118 -6.24 -9.32 -13.69
N ALA A 119 -5.60 -8.17 -13.86
CA ALA A 119 -6.20 -6.98 -14.42
C ALA A 119 -5.39 -6.51 -15.62
N ILE A 120 -6.09 -6.01 -16.63
CA ILE A 120 -5.48 -5.38 -17.81
C ILE A 120 -6.09 -4.00 -17.91
N SER A 121 -5.25 -2.97 -17.83
CA SER A 121 -5.63 -1.59 -18.10
C SER A 121 -5.14 -1.22 -19.48
N VAL A 122 -6.04 -0.69 -20.31
CA VAL A 122 -5.75 -0.20 -21.65
C VAL A 122 -6.12 1.27 -21.70
N GLU A 123 -5.13 2.13 -21.82
CA GLU A 123 -5.32 3.56 -22.08
C GLU A 123 -5.34 3.77 -23.59
N ALA A 124 -6.51 4.00 -24.17
CA ALA A 124 -6.61 4.25 -25.61
C ALA A 124 -5.89 5.56 -25.97
N ALA A 125 -4.75 5.46 -26.67
CA ALA A 125 -4.06 6.59 -27.26
C ALA A 125 -4.81 7.08 -28.49
N GLY A 126 -5.88 7.87 -28.28
CA GLY A 126 -6.43 8.73 -29.34
C GLY A 126 -5.45 9.88 -29.64
N GLU A 127 -5.56 10.49 -30.82
CA GLU A 127 -4.74 11.65 -31.26
C GLU A 127 -4.68 12.76 -30.18
N ASP A 128 -5.70 12.88 -29.34
CA ASP A 128 -5.78 13.78 -28.18
C ASP A 128 -4.68 13.58 -27.13
N LEU A 129 -4.14 12.37 -26.95
CA LEU A 129 -3.06 12.09 -25.97
C LEU A 129 -1.69 12.53 -26.49
N GLN A 130 -1.51 12.57 -27.81
CA GLN A 130 -0.29 13.05 -28.45
C GLN A 130 -0.27 14.58 -28.43
N GLU A 131 -1.41 15.22 -28.70
CA GLU A 131 -1.61 16.65 -28.50
C GLU A 131 -1.50 17.06 -27.03
N GLN A 132 -2.05 16.30 -26.07
CA GLN A 132 -1.83 16.55 -24.64
C GLN A 132 -0.36 16.39 -24.24
N GLN A 133 0.38 15.43 -24.77
CA GLN A 133 1.82 15.29 -24.49
C GLN A 133 2.66 16.43 -25.12
N GLU A 134 2.29 16.93 -26.30
CA GLU A 134 2.92 18.11 -26.91
C GLU A 134 2.58 19.40 -26.16
N VAL A 135 1.32 19.57 -25.72
CA VAL A 135 0.89 20.73 -24.93
C VAL A 135 1.47 20.70 -23.51
N LEU A 136 1.58 19.52 -22.89
CA LEU A 136 2.22 19.32 -21.57
C LEU A 136 3.76 19.34 -21.63
N GLY A 137 4.35 19.16 -22.81
CA GLY A 137 5.78 19.37 -23.05
C GLY A 137 6.17 20.86 -23.06
N ALA A 138 5.21 21.75 -23.30
CA ALA A 138 5.41 23.21 -23.43
C ALA A 138 4.81 24.04 -22.28
N GLN A 139 4.06 23.44 -21.35
CA GLN A 139 3.50 24.09 -20.16
C GLN A 139 4.05 23.45 -18.88
N PRO A 140 4.30 24.23 -17.81
CA PRO A 140 4.61 23.64 -16.51
C PRO A 140 3.42 22.75 -16.12
N SER A 141 3.73 21.51 -15.73
CA SER A 141 2.77 20.47 -15.30
C SER A 141 1.54 21.05 -14.61
N PRO A 142 0.31 20.78 -15.09
CA PRO A 142 -0.89 21.38 -14.55
C PRO A 142 -1.07 20.91 -13.10
N ASN A 143 -1.34 21.87 -12.23
CA ASN A 143 -1.48 21.71 -10.77
C ASN A 143 -2.81 21.04 -10.39
N ILE A 144 -3.21 20.00 -11.14
CA ILE A 144 -4.45 19.27 -10.92
C ILE A 144 -4.20 18.23 -9.81
N PRO A 145 -4.93 18.27 -8.69
CA PRO A 145 -4.79 17.28 -7.64
C PRO A 145 -5.37 15.95 -8.12
N PHE A 146 -4.49 14.96 -8.33
CA PHE A 146 -4.83 13.56 -8.59
C PHE A 146 -4.14 12.66 -7.57
#